data_AF-A0A3E0J2N3-F1
#
_entry.id   AF-A0A3E0J2N3-F1
#
_cell.length_a   1.000
_cell.length_b   1.000
_cell.length_c   1.000
_cell.angle_alpha   90.00
_cell.angle_beta   90.00
_cell.angle_gamma   90.00
#
_symmetry.space_group_name_H-M   'P 1'
#
loop_
_entity.id
_entity.type
_entity.pdbx_description
1 polymer ?
#
loop_
_entity_poly.entity_id
_entity_poly.type
_entity_poly.pdbx_seq_one_letter_code
_entity_poly.pdbx_strand_id
1 'polypeptide(L)'
;MEVQQKVVDGAEGRIAYTYIQNRSDRVCFMFSGRGYSYDHPIFYYTTMKLMEDTWDIVHVHYDYDSSFFEQPWEVIAKRMERDVSSVIKDVFKQRDYGHLTFLGKSIGTLPIAEGLIHESPEARFVLLTPLFKYDFYKEPLIHTNAEVLIFVGDEDHHYIKSVVEVLESRTNIRMEVLKNANHSLDVSGGDTASSIEVMKRVVESIGAFVKK
;
A
#
# COMPACT_ATOMS: atom_id res chain seq x y z
N MET A 1 16.63 -11.15 -12.99
CA MET A 1 15.93 -9.90 -12.71
C MET A 1 15.91 -9.07 -13.99
N GLU A 2 14.72 -8.75 -14.47
CA GLU A 2 14.50 -7.84 -15.60
C GLU A 2 13.70 -6.64 -15.09
N VAL A 3 14.04 -5.43 -15.52
CA VAL A 3 13.36 -4.20 -15.10
C VAL A 3 12.82 -3.52 -16.34
N GLN A 4 11.50 -3.34 -16.40
CA GLN A 4 10.82 -2.63 -17.48
C GLN A 4 10.14 -1.38 -16.94
N GLN A 5 10.29 -0.26 -17.65
CA GLN A 5 9.46 0.92 -17.44
C GLN A 5 8.40 0.95 -18.53
N LYS A 6 7.13 1.03 -18.12
CA LYS A 6 5.99 0.98 -19.02
C LYS A 6 5.04 2.11 -18.69
N VAL A 7 4.16 2.41 -19.63
CA VAL A 7 3.14 3.47 -19.52
C VAL A 7 1.85 2.93 -20.09
N VAL A 8 0.74 3.21 -19.40
CA VAL A 8 -0.63 2.89 -19.83
C VAL A 8 -1.50 4.13 -19.78
N ASP A 9 -2.58 4.15 -20.55
CA ASP A 9 -3.62 5.16 -20.42
C ASP A 9 -4.51 4.82 -19.22
N GLY A 10 -4.52 5.70 -18.22
CA GLY A 10 -5.44 5.71 -17.08
C GLY A 10 -6.61 6.68 -17.30
N ALA A 11 -7.47 6.80 -16.28
CA ALA A 11 -8.56 7.75 -16.25
C ALA A 11 -8.09 9.21 -16.15
N GLU A 12 -7.02 9.49 -15.40
CA GLU A 12 -6.50 10.86 -15.21
C GLU A 12 -5.34 11.22 -16.15
N GLY A 13 -4.88 10.27 -16.96
CA GLY A 13 -3.81 10.48 -17.91
C GLY A 13 -2.91 9.27 -18.07
N ARG A 14 -1.68 9.49 -18.53
CA ARG A 14 -0.70 8.41 -18.71
C ARG A 14 -0.10 8.02 -17.36
N ILE A 15 -0.26 6.76 -16.98
CA ILE A 15 0.26 6.21 -15.74
C ILE A 15 1.50 5.39 -16.05
N ALA A 16 2.66 5.88 -15.59
CA ALA A 16 3.90 5.14 -15.69
C ALA A 16 3.98 4.10 -14.56
N TYR A 17 4.66 2.99 -14.82
CA TYR A 17 4.99 2.02 -13.78
C TYR A 17 6.32 1.32 -14.06
N THR A 18 7.04 0.97 -13.00
CA THR A 18 8.21 0.09 -13.08
C THR A 18 7.76 -1.33 -12.76
N TYR A 19 8.18 -2.28 -13.58
CA TYR A 19 7.91 -3.69 -13.40
C TYR A 19 9.24 -4.45 -13.27
N ILE A 20 9.53 -4.90 -12.05
CA ILE A 20 10.72 -5.66 -11.70
C ILE A 20 10.32 -7.14 -11.71
N GLN A 21 10.80 -7.87 -12.71
CA GLN A 21 10.48 -9.27 -12.94
C GLN A 21 11.61 -10.17 -12.44
N ASN A 22 11.28 -11.02 -11.48
CA ASN A 22 12.10 -12.11 -10.96
C ASN A 22 11.60 -13.48 -11.44
N ARG A 23 10.63 -13.50 -12.37
CA ARG A 23 10.01 -14.70 -12.95
C ARG A 23 9.28 -15.56 -11.91
N SER A 24 8.67 -14.90 -10.93
CA SER A 24 7.96 -15.56 -9.83
C SER A 24 6.47 -15.57 -10.03
N ASP A 25 5.75 -16.57 -9.54
CA ASP A 25 4.28 -16.64 -9.52
C ASP A 25 3.62 -15.67 -8.52
N ARG A 26 4.43 -14.85 -7.84
CA ARG A 26 4.00 -13.87 -6.84
C ARG A 26 4.32 -12.45 -7.32
N VAL A 27 3.36 -11.54 -7.16
CA VAL A 27 3.56 -10.12 -7.48
C VAL A 27 3.04 -9.20 -6.38
N CYS A 28 3.82 -8.16 -6.09
CA CYS A 28 3.40 -7.08 -5.21
C CYS A 28 3.25 -5.78 -6.01
N PHE A 29 2.02 -5.25 -6.03
CA PHE A 29 1.72 -3.91 -6.52
C PHE A 29 1.89 -2.92 -5.37
N MET A 30 2.74 -1.92 -5.56
CA MET A 30 3.04 -0.90 -4.56
C MET A 30 2.52 0.46 -5.00
N PHE A 31 1.77 1.13 -4.11
CA PHE A 31 1.16 2.43 -4.33
C PHE A 31 1.78 3.44 -3.36
N SER A 32 2.51 4.40 -3.92
CA SER A 32 3.30 5.38 -3.17
C SER A 32 2.46 6.33 -2.29
N GLY A 33 3.11 7.13 -1.44
CA GLY A 33 2.43 8.21 -0.74
C GLY A 33 2.67 9.55 -1.44
N ARG A 34 1.94 10.60 -1.04
CA ARG A 34 2.21 11.96 -1.53
C ARG A 34 3.61 12.39 -1.10
N GLY A 35 4.50 12.60 -2.06
CA GLY A 35 5.91 12.93 -1.81
C GLY A 35 6.74 11.79 -1.20
N TYR A 36 6.20 10.57 -1.12
CA TYR A 36 6.89 9.39 -0.56
C TYR A 36 7.07 8.35 -1.68
N SER A 37 8.12 8.53 -2.46
CA SER A 37 8.49 7.66 -3.60
C SER A 37 9.08 6.32 -3.15
N TYR A 38 9.33 5.43 -4.11
CA TYR A 38 9.88 4.09 -3.88
C TYR A 38 11.33 4.05 -3.36
N ASP A 39 12.04 5.18 -3.43
CA ASP A 39 13.40 5.33 -2.87
C ASP A 39 13.39 5.66 -1.37
N HIS A 40 12.21 5.91 -0.79
CA HIS A 40 12.11 6.17 0.65
C HIS A 40 12.23 4.87 1.45
N PRO A 41 12.76 4.91 2.69
CA PRO A 41 13.26 3.73 3.39
C PRO A 41 12.30 2.55 3.45
N ILE A 42 11.02 2.76 3.78
CA ILE A 42 10.07 1.64 3.92
C ILE A 42 9.85 0.97 2.56
N PHE A 43 9.56 1.73 1.50
CA PHE A 43 9.38 1.12 0.17
C PHE A 43 10.66 0.51 -0.38
N TYR A 44 11.79 1.19 -0.19
CA TYR A 44 13.09 0.75 -0.67
C TYR A 44 13.44 -0.61 -0.03
N TYR A 45 13.41 -0.70 1.30
CA TYR A 45 13.75 -1.92 2.01
C TYR A 45 12.67 -3.00 1.90
N THR A 46 11.38 -2.65 1.77
CA THR A 46 10.34 -3.64 1.44
C THR A 46 10.54 -4.20 0.04
N THR A 47 10.90 -3.38 -0.95
CA THR A 47 11.22 -3.87 -2.31
C THR A 47 12.40 -4.83 -2.26
N MET A 48 13.50 -4.45 -1.58
CA MET A 48 14.64 -5.34 -1.36
C MET A 48 14.21 -6.65 -0.70
N LYS A 49 13.41 -6.56 0.37
CA LYS A 49 12.97 -7.73 1.13
C LYS A 49 12.16 -8.71 0.28
N LEU A 50 11.20 -8.21 -0.50
CA LEU A 50 10.38 -9.05 -1.37
C LEU A 50 11.19 -9.64 -2.53
N MET A 51 12.20 -8.93 -3.02
CA MET A 51 13.12 -9.45 -4.04
C MET A 51 14.01 -10.59 -3.52
N GLU A 52 14.42 -10.58 -2.24
CA GLU A 52 15.11 -11.73 -1.61
C GLU A 52 14.26 -13.01 -1.71
N ASP A 53 12.95 -12.84 -1.64
CA ASP A 53 11.96 -13.90 -1.71
C ASP A 53 11.40 -14.10 -3.12
N THR A 54 12.14 -13.59 -4.12
CA THR A 54 11.89 -13.73 -5.56
C THR A 54 10.59 -13.11 -6.08
N TRP A 55 9.91 -12.23 -5.34
CA TRP A 55 8.69 -11.59 -5.84
C TRP A 55 8.94 -10.74 -7.10
N ASP A 56 7.96 -10.75 -8.00
CA ASP A 56 7.85 -9.67 -8.99
C ASP A 56 7.28 -8.43 -8.29
N ILE A 57 7.74 -7.24 -8.67
CA ILE A 57 7.33 -5.97 -8.04
C ILE A 57 6.83 -5.01 -9.10
N VAL A 58 5.71 -4.35 -8.82
CA VAL A 58 5.14 -3.29 -9.66
C VAL A 58 5.06 -2.01 -8.85
N HIS A 59 5.88 -1.03 -9.21
CA HIS A 59 5.83 0.33 -8.66
C HIS A 59 4.96 1.20 -9.58
N VAL A 60 3.83 1.69 -9.08
CA VAL A 60 2.92 2.56 -9.85
C VAL A 60 3.26 4.04 -9.67
N HIS A 61 3.75 4.68 -10.72
CA HIS A 61 4.18 6.08 -10.73
C HIS A 61 3.05 6.99 -11.21
N TYR A 62 1.95 7.04 -10.46
CA TYR A 62 0.99 8.13 -10.64
C TYR A 62 1.60 9.46 -10.19
N ASP A 63 1.29 10.54 -10.92
CA ASP A 63 1.81 11.88 -10.67
C ASP A 63 0.66 12.88 -10.81
N TYR A 64 -0.05 13.09 -9.70
CA TYR A 64 -1.18 14.01 -9.64
C TYR A 64 -0.71 15.39 -9.19
N ASP A 65 -1.20 16.42 -9.88
CA ASP A 65 -0.94 17.80 -9.48
C ASP A 65 -1.68 18.19 -8.18
N SER A 66 -1.41 19.39 -7.66
CA SER A 66 -2.04 19.87 -6.43
C SER A 66 -3.56 20.01 -6.54
N SER A 67 -4.07 20.36 -7.73
CA SER A 67 -5.50 20.58 -7.97
C SER A 67 -6.30 19.28 -7.90
N PHE A 68 -5.68 18.15 -8.23
CA PHE A 68 -6.30 16.83 -8.05
C PHE A 68 -6.73 16.59 -6.60
N PHE A 69 -5.92 17.04 -5.63
CA PHE A 69 -6.17 16.87 -4.20
C PHE A 69 -7.13 17.91 -3.59
N GLU A 70 -7.65 18.84 -4.39
CA GLU A 70 -8.70 19.79 -3.97
C GLU A 70 -10.11 19.17 -4.05
N GLN A 71 -10.22 17.97 -4.62
CA GLN A 71 -11.47 17.21 -4.74
C GLN A 71 -11.83 16.49 -3.44
N PRO A 72 -13.11 16.08 -3.27
CA PRO A 72 -13.49 15.17 -2.19
C PRO A 72 -12.70 13.87 -2.22
N TRP A 73 -12.34 13.33 -1.06
CA TRP A 73 -11.48 12.14 -0.96
C TRP A 73 -12.08 10.90 -1.62
N GLU A 74 -13.40 10.77 -1.63
CA GLU A 74 -14.11 9.68 -2.30
C GLU A 74 -13.96 9.78 -3.83
N VAL A 75 -13.88 11.00 -4.37
CA VAL A 75 -13.62 11.22 -5.80
C VAL A 75 -12.16 10.91 -6.13
N ILE A 76 -11.24 11.34 -5.28
CA ILE A 76 -9.81 11.02 -5.38
C ILE A 76 -9.60 9.50 -5.37
N ALA A 77 -10.19 8.81 -4.41
CA ALA A 77 -10.05 7.36 -4.27
C ALA A 77 -10.55 6.61 -5.51
N LYS A 78 -11.73 6.98 -6.05
CA LYS A 78 -12.28 6.44 -7.30
C LYS A 78 -11.39 6.64 -8.51
N ARG A 79 -10.81 7.83 -8.65
CA ARG A 79 -9.93 8.14 -9.79
C ARG A 79 -8.61 7.37 -9.68
N MET A 80 -8.02 7.37 -8.49
CA MET A 80 -6.79 6.60 -8.21
C MET A 80 -6.99 5.10 -8.43
N GLU A 81 -8.12 4.55 -7.99
CA GLU A 81 -8.47 3.13 -8.21
C GLU A 81 -8.47 2.81 -9.71
N ARG A 82 -9.17 3.59 -10.54
CA ARG A 82 -9.21 3.37 -11.99
C ARG A 82 -7.84 3.42 -12.66
N ASP A 83 -6.99 4.35 -12.23
CA ASP A 83 -5.63 4.49 -12.74
C ASP A 83 -4.77 3.27 -12.39
N VAL A 84 -4.76 2.84 -11.12
CA VAL A 84 -4.00 1.65 -10.73
C VAL A 84 -4.57 0.38 -11.36
N SER A 85 -5.89 0.27 -11.52
CA SER A 85 -6.55 -0.84 -12.19
C SER A 85 -6.17 -0.95 -13.65
N SER A 86 -5.85 0.16 -14.32
CA SER A 86 -5.33 0.15 -15.69
C SER A 86 -3.92 -0.45 -15.75
N VAL A 87 -3.08 -0.15 -14.76
CA VAL A 87 -1.74 -0.76 -14.62
C VAL A 87 -1.85 -2.26 -14.31
N ILE A 88 -2.70 -2.63 -13.35
CA ILE A 88 -2.93 -4.03 -12.95
C ILE A 88 -3.36 -4.87 -14.16
N LYS A 89 -4.32 -4.37 -14.96
CA LYS A 89 -4.77 -5.03 -16.20
C LYS A 89 -3.63 -5.20 -17.21
N ASP A 90 -2.76 -4.22 -17.37
CA ASP A 90 -1.63 -4.32 -18.31
C ASP A 90 -0.54 -5.31 -17.86
N VAL A 91 -0.34 -5.43 -16.55
CA VAL A 91 0.54 -6.46 -15.98
C VAL A 91 -0.05 -7.85 -16.22
N PHE A 92 -1.34 -8.05 -15.95
CA PHE A 92 -2.01 -9.34 -16.14
C PHE A 92 -2.12 -9.78 -17.62
N LYS A 93 -2.07 -8.87 -18.60
CA LYS A 93 -1.97 -9.25 -20.02
C LYS A 93 -0.70 -10.03 -20.37
N GLN A 94 0.37 -9.84 -19.59
CA GLN A 94 1.66 -10.47 -19.85
C GLN A 94 1.74 -11.87 -19.25
N ARG A 95 1.11 -12.06 -18.09
CA ARG A 95 1.10 -13.32 -17.34
C ARG A 95 0.11 -13.28 -16.18
N ASP A 96 -0.34 -14.46 -15.79
CA ASP A 96 -1.11 -14.66 -14.55
C ASP A 96 -0.18 -14.82 -13.33
N TYR A 97 -0.74 -14.55 -12.16
CA TYR A 97 -0.09 -14.67 -10.86
C TYR A 97 -0.93 -15.52 -9.91
N GLY A 98 -0.28 -16.45 -9.21
CA GLY A 98 -0.92 -17.30 -8.21
C GLY A 98 -1.05 -16.62 -6.84
N HIS A 99 -0.17 -15.64 -6.56
CA HIS A 99 -0.16 -14.89 -5.31
C HIS A 99 -0.07 -13.39 -5.56
N LEU A 100 -1.06 -12.66 -5.04
CA LEU A 100 -1.21 -11.23 -5.26
C LEU A 100 -1.07 -10.47 -3.94
N THR A 101 -0.32 -9.37 -3.96
CA THR A 101 -0.24 -8.45 -2.83
C THR A 101 -0.40 -7.01 -3.30
N PHE A 102 -1.22 -6.25 -2.60
CA PHE A 102 -1.35 -4.80 -2.77
C PHE A 102 -0.83 -4.10 -1.52
N LEU A 103 0.16 -3.21 -1.71
CA LEU A 103 0.79 -2.46 -0.64
C LEU A 103 0.62 -0.97 -0.91
N GLY A 104 -0.04 -0.24 -0.02
CA GLY A 104 -0.25 1.19 -0.14
C GLY A 104 0.31 1.97 1.04
N LYS A 105 0.77 3.21 0.81
CA LYS A 105 1.15 4.16 1.87
C LYS A 105 0.33 5.44 1.78
N SER A 106 -0.31 5.83 2.88
CA SER A 106 -1.09 7.08 2.97
C SER A 106 -2.11 7.17 1.81
N ILE A 107 -2.00 8.14 0.90
CA ILE A 107 -2.87 8.20 -0.29
C ILE A 107 -2.83 6.93 -1.16
N GLY A 108 -1.72 6.17 -1.14
CA GLY A 108 -1.63 4.89 -1.84
C GLY A 108 -2.53 3.81 -1.28
N THR A 109 -3.09 3.97 -0.06
CA THR A 109 -4.10 3.04 0.48
C THR A 109 -5.51 3.33 -0.03
N LEU A 110 -5.73 4.48 -0.69
CA LEU A 110 -7.02 4.86 -1.25
C LEU A 110 -7.55 3.86 -2.28
N PRO A 111 -6.81 3.49 -3.35
CA PRO A 111 -7.30 2.52 -4.33
C PRO A 111 -7.59 1.15 -3.72
N ILE A 112 -6.85 0.77 -2.67
CA ILE A 112 -7.09 -0.49 -1.96
C ILE A 112 -8.46 -0.47 -1.29
N ALA A 113 -8.74 0.58 -0.52
CA ALA A 113 -10.02 0.72 0.18
C ALA A 113 -11.18 0.93 -0.81
N GLU A 114 -10.99 1.68 -1.88
CA GLU A 114 -12.06 1.99 -2.84
C GLU A 114 -12.61 0.76 -3.56
N GLY A 115 -11.74 -0.16 -4.00
CA GLY A 115 -12.18 -1.25 -4.87
C GLY A 115 -11.35 -2.52 -4.76
N LEU A 116 -10.02 -2.42 -4.79
CA LEU A 116 -9.15 -3.60 -4.95
C LEU A 116 -9.38 -4.65 -3.85
N ILE A 117 -9.70 -4.23 -2.62
CA ILE A 117 -9.95 -5.16 -1.51
C ILE A 117 -11.18 -6.06 -1.70
N HIS A 118 -12.13 -5.63 -2.51
CA HIS A 118 -13.34 -6.39 -2.85
C HIS A 118 -13.21 -7.10 -4.20
N GLU A 119 -12.47 -6.50 -5.14
CA GLU A 119 -12.23 -7.08 -6.47
C GLU A 119 -11.23 -8.23 -6.47
N SER A 120 -10.35 -8.28 -5.47
CA SER A 120 -9.34 -9.34 -5.30
C SER A 120 -9.34 -9.89 -3.87
N PRO A 121 -10.44 -10.53 -3.42
CA PRO A 121 -10.59 -10.98 -2.03
C PRO A 121 -9.57 -12.07 -1.62
N GLU A 122 -8.96 -12.76 -2.58
CA GLU A 122 -7.89 -13.73 -2.39
C GLU A 122 -6.48 -13.10 -2.27
N ALA A 123 -6.35 -11.81 -2.57
CA ALA A 123 -5.08 -11.10 -2.43
C ALA A 123 -4.79 -10.77 -0.96
N ARG A 124 -3.52 -10.43 -0.70
CA ARG A 124 -3.10 -9.84 0.57
C ARG A 124 -2.98 -8.33 0.47
N PHE A 125 -3.37 -7.64 1.52
CA PHE A 125 -3.37 -6.19 1.56
C PHE A 125 -2.48 -5.68 2.68
N VAL A 126 -1.59 -4.74 2.36
CA VAL A 126 -0.73 -4.07 3.32
C VAL A 126 -1.00 -2.57 3.25
N LEU A 127 -1.50 -2.00 4.35
CA LEU A 127 -1.83 -0.58 4.45
C LEU A 127 -0.88 0.09 5.44
N LEU A 128 -0.10 1.06 4.96
CA LEU A 128 0.80 1.87 5.77
C LEU A 128 0.17 3.23 6.01
N THR A 129 -0.12 3.56 7.27
CA THR A 129 -0.69 4.85 7.71
C THR A 129 -1.93 5.25 6.89
N PRO A 130 -2.98 4.41 6.84
CA PRO A 130 -4.21 4.72 6.10
C PRO A 130 -4.91 5.95 6.71
N LEU A 131 -5.67 6.66 5.89
CA LEU A 131 -6.28 7.94 6.28
C LEU A 131 -7.59 7.74 7.07
N PHE A 132 -7.54 7.08 8.24
CA PHE A 132 -8.71 6.66 9.02
C PHE A 132 -9.66 7.77 9.49
N LYS A 133 -9.25 9.03 9.39
CA LYS A 133 -10.15 10.19 9.55
C LYS A 133 -11.30 10.22 8.55
N TYR A 134 -11.17 9.55 7.41
CA TYR A 134 -12.20 9.52 6.38
C TYR A 134 -13.00 8.22 6.44
N ASP A 135 -14.32 8.35 6.44
CA ASP A 135 -15.25 7.24 6.69
C ASP A 135 -15.25 6.18 5.59
N PHE A 136 -14.81 6.50 4.37
CA PHE A 136 -14.78 5.54 3.26
C PHE A 136 -13.79 4.38 3.46
N TYR A 137 -12.91 4.43 4.47
CA TYR A 137 -12.10 3.26 4.88
C TYR A 137 -12.87 2.25 5.73
N LYS A 138 -13.95 2.66 6.41
CA LYS A 138 -14.66 1.82 7.37
C LYS A 138 -15.38 0.68 6.67
N GLU A 139 -16.25 1.01 5.71
CA GLU A 139 -17.05 0.02 5.01
C GLU A 139 -16.21 -1.08 4.34
N PRO A 140 -15.14 -0.76 3.58
CA PRO A 140 -14.34 -1.78 2.91
C PRO A 140 -13.58 -2.70 3.87
N LEU A 141 -12.97 -2.13 4.91
CA LEU A 141 -12.16 -2.89 5.86
C LEU A 141 -13.02 -3.68 6.86
N ILE A 142 -14.23 -3.22 7.18
CA ILE A 142 -15.17 -3.94 8.05
C ILE A 142 -15.90 -5.07 7.29
N HIS A 143 -16.03 -5.00 5.96
CA HIS A 143 -16.77 -6.01 5.22
C HIS A 143 -15.90 -6.95 4.38
N THR A 144 -14.57 -6.75 4.38
CA THR A 144 -13.66 -7.67 3.69
C THR A 144 -13.40 -8.96 4.46
N ASN A 145 -13.21 -10.04 3.70
CA ASN A 145 -12.68 -11.32 4.16
C ASN A 145 -11.20 -11.52 3.79
N ALA A 146 -10.60 -10.58 3.04
CA ALA A 146 -9.21 -10.67 2.64
C ALA A 146 -8.27 -10.56 3.83
N GLU A 147 -7.06 -11.12 3.73
CA GLU A 147 -6.04 -10.93 4.74
C GLU A 147 -5.45 -9.52 4.64
N VAL A 148 -5.48 -8.77 5.74
CA VAL A 148 -5.00 -7.38 5.78
C VAL A 148 -3.98 -7.20 6.90
N LEU A 149 -2.86 -6.57 6.57
CA LEU A 149 -1.88 -6.06 7.54
C LEU A 149 -1.90 -4.54 7.51
N ILE A 150 -2.10 -3.92 8.67
CA ILE A 150 -2.17 -2.46 8.80
C ILE A 150 -1.11 -1.99 9.79
N PHE A 151 -0.33 -0.98 9.40
CA PHE A 151 0.55 -0.25 10.31
C PHE A 151 0.05 1.17 10.48
N VAL A 152 0.00 1.65 11.71
CA VAL A 152 -0.35 3.04 12.02
C VAL A 152 0.44 3.51 13.23
N GLY A 153 0.94 4.74 13.20
CA GLY A 153 1.53 5.37 14.36
C GLY A 153 0.47 5.98 15.28
N ASP A 154 0.63 5.88 16.60
CA ASP A 154 -0.32 6.50 17.55
C ASP A 154 -0.24 8.03 17.61
N GLU A 155 0.82 8.63 17.04
CA GLU A 155 0.96 10.07 16.80
C GLU A 155 0.67 10.46 15.34
N ASP A 156 0.21 9.52 14.50
CA ASP A 156 -0.29 9.87 13.19
C ASP A 156 -1.56 10.73 13.33
N HIS A 157 -1.56 11.90 12.72
CA HIS A 157 -2.75 12.74 12.65
C HIS A 157 -3.98 12.06 12.02
N HIS A 158 -3.84 10.98 11.26
CA HIS A 158 -4.97 10.18 10.77
C HIS A 158 -5.39 9.05 11.72
N TYR A 159 -4.66 8.78 12.80
CA TYR A 159 -5.00 7.76 13.78
C TYR A 159 -6.33 8.08 14.47
N ILE A 160 -7.23 7.09 14.48
CA ILE A 160 -8.51 7.14 15.19
C ILE A 160 -8.65 5.87 16.02
N LYS A 161 -8.51 6.01 17.34
CA LYS A 161 -8.51 4.89 18.29
C LYS A 161 -9.69 3.93 18.10
N SER A 162 -10.90 4.46 17.98
CA SER A 162 -12.11 3.64 17.81
C SER A 162 -12.15 2.86 16.50
N VAL A 163 -11.58 3.40 15.41
CA VAL A 163 -11.45 2.66 14.14
C VAL A 163 -10.46 1.52 14.30
N VAL A 164 -9.32 1.79 14.94
CA VAL A 164 -8.29 0.79 15.20
C VAL A 164 -8.81 -0.36 16.06
N GLU A 165 -9.51 -0.06 17.16
CA GLU A 165 -10.12 -1.07 18.04
C GLU A 165 -11.13 -1.96 17.30
N VAL A 166 -11.94 -1.37 16.41
CA VAL A 166 -12.89 -2.13 15.58
C VAL A 166 -12.15 -3.06 14.62
N LEU A 167 -11.13 -2.56 13.91
CA LEU A 167 -10.39 -3.36 12.94
C LEU A 167 -9.54 -4.45 13.61
N GLU A 168 -8.92 -4.17 14.76
CA GLU A 168 -8.13 -5.13 15.53
C GLU A 168 -8.97 -6.30 16.05
N SER A 169 -10.27 -6.09 16.26
CA SER A 169 -11.17 -7.18 16.68
C SER A 169 -11.43 -8.24 15.59
N ARG A 170 -11.02 -7.98 14.34
CA ARG A 170 -11.24 -8.90 13.21
C ARG A 170 -10.13 -9.94 13.07
N THR A 171 -10.51 -11.18 12.82
CA THR A 171 -9.56 -12.30 12.68
C THR A 171 -8.72 -12.25 11.40
N ASN A 172 -9.22 -11.60 10.34
CA ASN A 172 -8.52 -11.45 9.06
C ASN A 172 -7.67 -10.16 8.96
N ILE A 173 -7.67 -9.32 10.00
CA ILE A 173 -6.89 -8.08 10.05
C ILE A 173 -5.85 -8.18 11.15
N ARG A 174 -4.58 -8.03 10.79
CA ARG A 174 -3.49 -7.81 11.72
C ARG A 174 -3.21 -6.31 11.82
N MET A 175 -3.47 -5.74 12.98
CA MET A 175 -3.19 -4.35 13.29
C MET A 175 -1.84 -4.23 14.03
N GLU A 176 -0.98 -3.34 13.59
CA GLU A 176 0.32 -3.03 14.21
C GLU A 176 0.37 -1.53 14.55
N VAL A 177 -0.05 -1.18 15.77
CA VAL A 177 0.05 0.20 16.27
C VAL A 177 1.47 0.46 16.77
N LEU A 178 2.13 1.45 16.17
CA LEU A 178 3.51 1.81 16.44
C LEU A 178 3.55 3.02 17.39
N LYS A 179 4.11 2.80 18.58
CA LYS A 179 4.15 3.80 19.64
C LYS A 179 5.08 4.96 19.30
N ASN A 180 4.63 6.18 19.58
CA ASN A 180 5.27 7.46 19.30
C ASN A 180 5.64 7.63 17.81
N ALA A 181 4.98 6.91 16.90
CA ALA A 181 5.28 6.96 15.49
C ALA A 181 4.33 7.93 14.78
N ASN A 182 4.86 8.69 13.83
CA ASN A 182 4.11 9.67 13.05
C ASN A 182 3.56 9.06 11.73
N HIS A 183 3.05 9.91 10.84
CA HIS A 183 2.48 9.51 9.54
C HIS A 183 3.51 8.97 8.52
N SER A 184 4.80 9.13 8.78
CA SER A 184 5.89 8.50 8.02
C SER A 184 6.37 7.19 8.66
N LEU A 185 5.79 6.82 9.82
CA LEU A 185 6.23 5.75 10.72
C LEU A 185 7.61 5.99 11.34
N ASP A 186 8.07 7.24 11.36
CA ASP A 186 9.24 7.64 12.13
C ASP A 186 8.84 7.93 13.58
N VAL A 187 9.74 7.64 14.52
CA VAL A 187 9.55 7.96 15.93
C VAL A 187 9.70 9.46 16.14
N SER A 188 8.66 10.07 16.71
CA SER A 188 8.63 11.50 17.01
C SER A 188 9.72 11.91 17.99
N GLY A 189 10.12 13.18 17.93
CA GLY A 189 11.20 13.73 18.78
C GLY A 189 12.61 13.58 18.21
N GLY A 190 12.76 13.12 16.95
CA GLY A 190 14.04 13.06 16.25
C GLY A 190 14.90 11.84 16.60
N ASP A 191 14.31 10.80 17.18
CA ASP A 191 15.00 9.55 17.49
C ASP A 191 15.16 8.69 16.23
N THR A 192 16.25 8.94 15.51
CA THR A 192 16.57 8.24 14.26
C THR A 192 16.81 6.75 14.49
N ALA A 193 17.46 6.37 15.60
CA ALA A 193 17.76 4.97 15.89
C ALA A 193 16.47 4.17 16.11
N SER A 194 15.54 4.70 16.92
CA SER A 194 14.24 4.06 17.11
C SER A 194 13.41 4.04 15.82
N SER A 195 13.50 5.07 14.98
CA SER A 195 12.83 5.09 13.66
C SER A 195 13.35 3.98 12.73
N ILE A 196 14.66 3.71 12.75
CA ILE A 196 15.26 2.60 11.99
C ILE A 196 14.74 1.25 12.52
N GLU A 197 14.62 1.08 13.84
CA GLU A 197 14.08 -0.16 14.41
C GLU A 197 12.59 -0.36 14.09
N VAL A 198 11.80 0.72 14.08
CA VAL A 198 10.41 0.67 13.61
C VAL A 198 10.37 0.26 12.13
N MET A 199 11.18 0.88 11.28
CA MET A 199 11.25 0.55 9.86
C MET A 199 11.65 -0.91 9.63
N LYS A 200 12.64 -1.42 10.36
CA LYS A 200 13.02 -2.83 10.34
C LYS A 200 11.85 -3.74 10.71
N ARG A 201 11.16 -3.46 11.83
CA ARG A 201 9.99 -4.23 12.25
C ARG A 201 8.89 -4.23 11.19
N VAL A 202 8.62 -3.10 10.55
CA VAL A 202 7.64 -2.97 9.47
C VAL A 202 8.04 -3.86 8.28
N VAL A 203 9.27 -3.73 7.79
CA VAL A 203 9.78 -4.50 6.63
C VAL A 203 9.75 -6.00 6.91
N GLU A 204 10.22 -6.44 8.07
CA GLU A 204 10.22 -7.86 8.47
C GLU A 204 8.80 -8.41 8.59
N SER A 205 7.88 -7.65 9.20
CA SER A 205 6.49 -8.05 9.37
C SER A 205 5.75 -8.14 8.02
N ILE A 206 5.99 -7.21 7.09
CA ILE A 206 5.48 -7.29 5.71
C ILE A 206 6.00 -8.56 5.03
N GLY A 207 7.32 -8.79 5.05
CA GLY A 207 7.93 -9.97 4.43
C GLY A 207 7.39 -11.29 5.00
N ALA A 208 7.14 -11.35 6.31
CA ALA A 208 6.55 -12.52 6.95
C ALA A 208 5.06 -12.70 6.62
N PHE A 209 4.31 -11.61 6.50
CA PHE A 209 2.88 -11.64 6.19
C PHE A 209 2.63 -12.09 4.75
N VAL A 210 3.35 -11.54 3.78
CA VAL A 210 3.11 -11.85 2.36
C VAL A 210 3.53 -13.28 1.96
N LYS A 211 4.39 -13.93 2.74
CA LYS A 211 4.91 -15.28 2.48
C LYS A 211 3.96 -16.44 2.78
N LYS A 212 2.99 -16.21 3.67
CA LYS A 212 2.11 -17.28 4.18
C LYS A 212 1.15 -17.80 3.11
#